data_AF-A0A5M4AQ15-F1
#
_entry.id   AF-A0A5M4AQ15-F1
#
_cell.length_a   1.000
_cell.length_b   1.000
_cell.length_c   1.000
_cell.angle_alpha   90.00
_cell.angle_beta   90.00
_cell.angle_gamma   90.00
#
_symmetry.space_group_name_H-M   'P 1'
#
loop_
_entity.id
_entity.type
_entity.pdbx_description
1 polymer ?
#
loop_
_entity_poly.entity_id
_entity_poly.type
_entity_poly.pdbx_seq_one_letter_code
_entity_poly.pdbx_strand_id
1 'polypeptide(L)'
;MKRIIAKGILLSCITLIIFSVKAQEPAGIKYGKCYKAIELIQETLKNDSLAVAWFWTNYKILSDYPQSLKKKSPAEVIIYFKKEENKDLMCVHKRFANDDKVLLDTTGTRGD
;
A
#
# COMPACT_ATOMS: atom_id res chain seq x y z
N MET A 1 0.69 -29.61 54.41
CA MET A 1 -0.27 -28.85 53.58
C MET A 1 0.40 -27.63 52.95
N LYS A 2 1.07 -27.78 51.80
CA LYS A 2 1.72 -26.66 51.08
C LYS A 2 1.84 -26.97 49.57
N ARG A 3 0.72 -27.10 48.85
CA ARG A 3 0.72 -27.32 47.39
C ARG A 3 -0.51 -26.75 46.68
N ILE A 4 -0.89 -25.49 46.94
CA ILE A 4 -2.00 -24.85 46.20
C ILE A 4 -1.74 -23.35 45.95
N ILE A 5 -0.51 -22.96 45.59
CA ILE A 5 -0.23 -21.54 45.26
C ILE A 5 0.40 -21.38 43.85
N ALA A 6 0.83 -22.47 43.20
CA ALA A 6 1.55 -22.40 41.94
C ALA A 6 0.69 -22.47 40.66
N LYS A 7 -0.65 -22.38 40.74
CA LYS A 7 -1.54 -22.44 39.56
C LYS A 7 -2.25 -21.13 39.22
N GLY A 8 -2.12 -20.09 40.05
CA GLY A 8 -2.77 -18.79 39.82
C GLY A 8 -1.98 -17.82 38.94
N ILE A 9 -0.67 -18.01 38.79
CA ILE A 9 0.21 -17.03 38.13
C ILE A 9 0.42 -17.37 36.65
N LEU A 10 0.25 -18.62 36.24
CA LEU A 10 0.46 -19.03 34.85
C LEU A 10 -0.67 -18.60 33.90
N LEU A 11 -1.84 -18.21 34.43
CA LEU A 11 -3.00 -17.84 33.62
C LEU A 11 -3.12 -16.32 33.36
N SER A 12 -2.24 -15.50 33.94
CA SER A 12 -2.32 -14.03 33.83
C SER A 12 -1.53 -13.45 32.65
N CYS A 13 -0.54 -14.18 32.12
CA CYS A 13 0.34 -13.64 31.07
C CYS A 13 -0.23 -13.72 29.65
N ILE A 14 -1.38 -14.36 29.43
CA ILE A 14 -1.91 -14.62 28.09
C ILE A 14 -2.85 -13.51 27.58
N THR A 15 -3.35 -12.62 28.45
CA THR A 15 -4.38 -11.63 28.09
C THR A 15 -3.86 -10.25 27.65
N LEU A 16 -2.54 -10.02 27.63
CA LEU A 16 -1.97 -8.69 27.28
C LEU A 16 -1.40 -8.57 25.86
N ILE A 17 -1.49 -9.60 25.02
CA ILE A 17 -1.17 -9.46 23.58
C ILE A 17 -2.47 -9.15 22.82
N ILE A 18 -3.19 -8.13 23.26
CA ILE A 18 -4.16 -7.45 22.41
C ILE A 18 -3.32 -6.59 21.47
N PHE A 19 -3.05 -7.18 20.32
CA PHE A 19 -2.33 -6.63 19.17
C PHE A 19 -2.60 -5.14 18.96
N SER A 20 -1.72 -4.30 19.52
CA SER A 20 -1.48 -2.95 19.00
C SER A 20 -0.65 -3.05 17.72
N VAL A 21 -1.16 -3.78 16.73
CA VAL A 21 -0.66 -3.65 15.35
C VAL A 21 -1.29 -2.36 14.85
N LYS A 22 -0.65 -1.23 15.18
CA LYS A 22 -0.79 -0.06 14.30
C LYS A 22 -0.35 -0.57 12.94
N ALA A 23 -1.29 -0.71 12.02
CA ALA A 23 -1.01 -1.06 10.64
C ALA A 23 0.01 -0.02 10.15
N GLN A 24 1.27 -0.40 10.15
CA GLN A 24 2.35 0.45 9.68
C GLN A 24 2.13 0.55 8.18
N GLU A 25 1.62 1.70 7.73
CA GLU A 25 1.46 1.93 6.31
C GLU A 25 2.82 1.70 5.64
N PRO A 26 2.90 0.89 4.58
CA PRO A 26 4.12 0.78 3.81
C PRO A 26 4.56 2.19 3.45
N ALA A 27 5.86 2.48 3.56
CA ALA A 27 6.41 3.78 3.16
C ALA A 27 6.15 4.00 1.66
N GLY A 28 4.99 4.52 1.31
CA GLY A 28 4.49 4.52 -0.06
C GLY A 28 5.23 5.52 -0.92
N ILE A 29 5.46 5.15 -2.18
CA ILE A 29 5.89 6.09 -3.22
C ILE A 29 4.79 7.14 -3.40
N LYS A 30 5.06 8.43 -3.15
CA LYS A 30 4.07 9.51 -3.36
C LYS A 30 3.63 9.58 -4.82
N TYR A 31 4.60 9.63 -5.73
CA TYR A 31 4.42 9.71 -7.18
C TYR A 31 5.56 8.93 -7.84
N GLY A 32 5.26 8.11 -8.85
CA GLY A 32 6.30 7.35 -9.55
C GLY A 32 5.79 6.16 -10.36
N LYS A 33 6.68 5.21 -10.64
CA LYS A 33 6.39 4.03 -11.46
C LYS A 33 5.56 3.01 -10.68
N CYS A 34 4.46 2.54 -11.27
CA CYS A 34 3.50 1.61 -10.65
C CYS A 34 4.16 0.33 -10.14
N TYR A 35 5.08 -0.23 -10.92
CA TYR A 35 5.74 -1.50 -10.56
C TYR A 35 6.56 -1.39 -9.27
N LYS A 36 7.22 -0.25 -9.03
CA LYS A 36 7.96 -0.02 -7.79
C LYS A 36 7.02 0.11 -6.59
N ALA A 37 5.88 0.76 -6.78
CA ALA A 37 4.90 0.93 -5.73
C ALA A 37 4.31 -0.43 -5.32
N ILE A 38 3.87 -1.24 -6.28
CA ILE A 38 3.30 -2.55 -5.99
C ILE A 38 4.34 -3.54 -5.44
N GLU A 39 5.59 -3.47 -5.90
CA GLU A 39 6.71 -4.27 -5.39
C GLU A 39 7.01 -3.94 -3.92
N LEU A 40 7.11 -2.66 -3.57
CA LEU A 40 7.33 -2.24 -2.18
C LEU A 40 6.19 -2.67 -1.25
N ILE A 41 4.95 -2.54 -1.71
CA ILE A 41 3.77 -3.01 -0.96
C ILE A 41 3.83 -4.54 -0.81
N GLN A 42 4.16 -5.27 -1.88
CA GLN A 42 4.30 -6.73 -1.87
C GLN A 42 5.37 -7.18 -0.86
N GLU A 43 6.54 -6.54 -0.86
CA GLU A 43 7.64 -6.83 0.08
C GLU A 43 7.24 -6.53 1.53
N THR A 44 6.49 -5.45 1.76
CA THR A 44 6.04 -5.06 3.10
C THR A 44 4.98 -6.00 3.65
N LEU A 45 3.94 -6.30 2.85
CA LEU A 45 2.78 -7.05 3.31
C LEU A 45 2.97 -8.57 3.18
N LYS A 46 3.92 -9.03 2.36
CA LYS A 46 4.21 -10.44 2.10
C LYS A 46 2.98 -11.26 1.72
N ASN A 47 2.01 -10.62 1.06
CA ASN A 47 0.75 -11.22 0.65
C ASN A 47 0.21 -10.48 -0.57
N ASP A 48 0.07 -11.18 -1.69
CA ASP A 48 -0.32 -10.60 -2.98
C ASP A 48 -1.74 -10.03 -2.95
N SER A 49 -2.68 -10.72 -2.31
CA SER A 49 -4.07 -10.27 -2.20
C SER A 49 -4.17 -8.97 -1.42
N LEU A 50 -3.47 -8.88 -0.27
CA LEU A 50 -3.42 -7.65 0.52
C LEU A 50 -2.66 -6.55 -0.23
N ALA A 51 -1.57 -6.87 -0.91
CA ALA A 51 -0.78 -5.88 -1.65
C ALA A 51 -1.58 -5.24 -2.79
N VAL A 52 -2.28 -6.05 -3.58
CA VAL A 52 -3.11 -5.57 -4.68
C VAL A 52 -4.33 -4.80 -4.16
N ALA A 53 -4.99 -5.29 -3.10
CA ALA A 53 -6.10 -4.57 -2.48
C ALA A 53 -5.67 -3.21 -1.93
N TRP A 54 -4.53 -3.17 -1.24
CA TRP A 54 -3.95 -1.94 -0.71
C TRP A 54 -3.57 -0.98 -1.84
N PHE A 55 -2.91 -1.47 -2.89
CA PHE A 55 -2.54 -0.68 -4.06
C PHE A 55 -3.78 -0.05 -4.71
N TRP A 56 -4.83 -0.82 -5.01
CA TRP A 56 -6.04 -0.27 -5.61
C TRP A 56 -6.77 0.72 -4.71
N THR A 57 -6.70 0.52 -3.40
CA THR A 57 -7.31 1.41 -2.41
C THR A 57 -6.58 2.74 -2.35
N ASN A 58 -5.25 2.74 -2.41
CA ASN A 58 -4.44 3.91 -2.08
C ASN A 58 -3.73 4.57 -3.27
N TYR A 59 -3.67 3.93 -4.43
CA TYR A 59 -3.02 4.47 -5.63
C TYR A 59 -4.01 4.76 -6.75
N LYS A 60 -3.72 5.83 -7.50
CA LYS A 60 -4.35 6.17 -8.77
C LYS A 60 -3.30 5.99 -9.87
N ILE A 61 -3.60 5.18 -10.87
CA ILE A 61 -2.79 5.06 -12.09
C ILE A 61 -3.10 6.25 -12.98
N LEU A 62 -2.05 6.92 -13.46
CA LEU A 62 -2.12 8.12 -14.31
C LEU A 62 -2.00 7.76 -15.80
N SER A 63 -1.32 6.67 -16.11
CA SER A 63 -1.19 6.13 -17.47
C SER A 63 -2.40 5.27 -17.85
N ASP A 64 -2.61 5.08 -19.16
CA ASP A 64 -3.62 4.16 -19.67
C ASP A 64 -3.30 2.71 -19.30
N TYR A 65 -4.32 1.97 -18.90
CA TYR A 65 -4.22 0.55 -18.56
C TYR A 65 -5.56 -0.14 -18.83
N PRO A 66 -5.56 -1.47 -19.10
CA PRO A 66 -6.78 -2.19 -19.38
C PRO A 66 -7.65 -2.27 -18.13
N GLN A 67 -8.89 -1.78 -18.21
CA GLN A 67 -9.82 -1.82 -17.06
C GLN A 67 -10.16 -3.25 -16.61
N SER A 68 -9.99 -4.23 -17.50
CA SER A 68 -10.12 -5.65 -17.16
C SER A 68 -9.11 -6.11 -16.10
N LEU A 69 -8.00 -5.39 -15.91
CA LEU A 69 -6.99 -5.69 -14.88
C LEU A 69 -7.58 -5.71 -13.47
N LYS A 70 -8.60 -4.89 -13.18
CA LYS A 70 -9.27 -4.88 -11.86
C LYS A 70 -10.04 -6.16 -11.55
N LYS A 71 -10.36 -6.96 -12.57
CA LYS A 71 -11.06 -8.24 -12.44
C LYS A 71 -10.12 -9.44 -12.42
N LYS A 72 -8.81 -9.20 -12.56
CA LYS A 72 -7.78 -10.24 -12.57
C LYS A 72 -7.43 -10.69 -11.15
N SER A 73 -6.84 -11.88 -11.05
CA SER A 73 -6.31 -12.36 -9.78
C SER A 73 -5.17 -11.45 -9.29
N PRO A 74 -4.91 -11.37 -7.97
CA PRO A 74 -3.81 -10.57 -7.45
C PRO A 74 -2.45 -10.88 -8.08
N ALA A 75 -2.15 -12.16 -8.30
CA ALA A 75 -0.92 -12.60 -8.96
C ALA A 75 -0.82 -12.07 -10.41
N GLU A 76 -1.90 -12.14 -11.19
CA GLU A 76 -1.93 -11.59 -12.55
C GLU A 76 -1.74 -10.06 -12.56
N VAL A 77 -2.29 -9.34 -11.57
CA VAL A 77 -2.09 -7.89 -11.44
C VAL A 77 -0.62 -7.57 -11.17
N ILE A 78 0.03 -8.31 -10.28
CA ILE A 78 1.45 -8.12 -9.98
C ILE A 78 2.31 -8.43 -11.21
N ILE A 79 2.04 -9.54 -11.89
CA ILE A 79 2.74 -9.90 -13.14
C ILE A 79 2.57 -8.80 -14.17
N TYR A 80 1.35 -8.26 -14.35
CA TYR A 80 1.09 -7.18 -15.29
C TYR A 80 2.02 -5.98 -15.06
N PHE A 81 2.15 -5.50 -13.82
CA PHE A 81 3.02 -4.36 -13.52
C PHE A 81 4.51 -4.67 -13.64
N LYS A 82 4.92 -5.93 -13.41
CA LYS A 82 6.34 -6.32 -13.53
C LYS A 82 6.81 -6.56 -14.97
N LYS A 83 5.89 -6.71 -15.93
CA LYS A 83 6.22 -6.81 -17.36
C LYS A 83 6.92 -5.54 -17.86
N GLU A 84 7.99 -5.70 -18.64
CA GLU A 84 8.81 -4.59 -19.15
C GLU A 84 7.97 -3.53 -19.87
N GLU A 85 7.02 -3.95 -20.72
CA GLU A 85 6.16 -3.03 -21.46
C GLU A 85 5.24 -2.16 -20.57
N ASN A 86 5.04 -2.54 -19.32
CA ASN A 86 4.19 -1.85 -18.36
C ASN A 86 4.98 -1.13 -17.25
N LYS A 87 6.31 -1.27 -17.21
CA LYS A 87 7.12 -0.64 -16.17
C LYS A 87 7.06 0.89 -16.24
N ASP A 88 6.74 1.45 -17.40
CA ASP A 88 6.65 2.90 -17.56
C ASP A 88 5.38 3.54 -17.02
N LEU A 89 4.37 2.73 -16.65
CA LEU A 89 3.12 3.22 -16.08
C LEU A 89 3.37 4.02 -14.81
N MET A 90 2.72 5.18 -14.72
CA MET A 90 2.85 6.11 -13.60
C MET A 90 1.64 5.99 -12.66
N CYS A 91 1.88 6.07 -11.36
CA CYS A 91 0.85 6.19 -10.33
C CYS A 91 1.19 7.27 -9.30
N VAL A 92 0.14 7.77 -8.67
CA VAL A 92 0.21 8.68 -7.53
C VAL A 92 -0.58 8.09 -6.38
N HIS A 93 -0.07 8.24 -5.17
CA HIS A 93 -0.82 7.88 -3.98
C HIS A 93 -1.97 8.87 -3.79
N LYS A 94 -3.21 8.38 -3.68
CA LYS A 94 -4.46 9.15 -3.76
C LYS A 94 -4.53 10.31 -2.77
N ARG A 95 -3.96 10.14 -1.57
CA ARG A 95 -3.84 11.21 -0.57
C ARG A 95 -3.19 12.48 -1.13
N PHE A 96 -2.27 12.32 -2.08
CA PHE A 96 -1.51 13.41 -2.69
C PHE A 96 -1.99 13.75 -4.10
N ALA A 97 -2.94 13.00 -4.66
CA ALA A 97 -3.44 13.22 -6.01
C ALA A 97 -4.17 14.57 -6.17
N ASN A 98 -4.61 15.17 -5.06
CA ASN A 98 -5.24 16.49 -5.02
C ASN A 98 -4.28 17.60 -4.58
N ASP A 99 -3.11 17.28 -4.02
CA ASP A 99 -2.14 18.27 -3.56
C ASP A 99 -1.49 19.01 -4.75
N ASP A 100 -1.53 18.42 -5.95
CA ASP A 100 -1.03 19.03 -7.19
C ASP A 100 -1.91 20.18 -7.70
N LYS A 101 -3.11 20.42 -7.14
CA LYS A 101 -3.85 21.68 -7.40
C LYS A 101 -3.14 22.90 -6.82
N VAL A 102 -2.15 22.73 -5.95
CA VAL A 102 -1.39 23.85 -5.34
C VAL A 102 -0.07 24.13 -6.08
N LEU A 103 0.40 23.24 -6.95
CA LEU A 103 1.71 23.38 -7.61
C LEU A 103 1.66 23.81 -9.08
N LEU A 104 0.47 23.97 -9.67
CA LEU A 104 0.30 24.43 -11.06
C LEU A 104 -0.20 25.89 -11.19
N ASP A 105 -0.22 26.67 -10.10
CA ASP A 105 -0.67 28.08 -10.11
C ASP A 105 0.47 29.11 -9.96
N THR A 106 1.72 28.71 -10.19
CA THR A 106 2.89 29.64 -10.11
C THR A 106 3.63 29.87 -11.43
N THR A 107 3.08 29.43 -12.56
CA THR A 107 3.62 29.79 -13.89
C THR A 107 2.51 30.22 -14.84
N GLY A 108 2.09 31.48 -14.77
CA GLY A 108 1.19 32.00 -15.80
C GLY A 108 0.49 33.33 -15.50
N THR A 109 1.23 34.43 -15.33
CA THR A 109 0.92 35.75 -15.93
C THR A 109 1.98 36.79 -15.50
N ARG A 110 3.04 36.90 -16.31
CA ARG A 110 3.82 38.13 -16.43
C ARG A 110 4.11 38.35 -17.91
N GLY A 111 3.61 39.46 -18.45
CA GLY A 111 3.55 39.84 -19.87
C GLY A 111 2.09 39.98 -20.26
N ASP A 112 1.50 41.16 -20.46
CA ASP A 112 2.04 42.50 -20.72
C ASP A 112 1.21 43.59 -20.00
#